data_AF-U4KBM4-F1
#
_entry.id   AF-U4KBM4-F1
#
_cell.length_a   1.000
_cell.length_b   1.000
_cell.length_c   1.000
_cell.angle_alpha   90.00
_cell.angle_beta   90.00
_cell.angle_gamma   90.00
#
_symmetry.space_group_name_H-M   'P 1'
#
loop_
_entity.id
_entity.type
_entity.pdbx_description
1 polymer ?
#
loop_
_entity_poly.entity_id
_entity_poly.type
_entity_poly.pdbx_seq_one_letter_code
_entity_poly.pdbx_strand_id
1 'polypeptide(L)'
;MWKSLKGTGKLSAYFPLITLLILVLLVSLYDSNFVRIQNLLQLTQDISTLFVMALGMTFVIYIGGIDLSSQSVASMTTVIVTLLLPTLGVGAALAAVVVGALFGLISGWVHVRFRIASFIATLAIGGIAYSTGQVVSGQRSGYMDAAARNDSFGWIVGNTAGIPHEILVAAALLIICLVIEKRTILGRSFKAVGAGELAAVASGLRVNRIKIAAFALSGALAAFAGVMLAARLSGGSPTMADQFLLPALVAVLIGGTPLTGGVGGVLNTLVGAMIVAVVRTSMTYLHVPAQAQQIFFGLVLIVAIALTIDRSKIDVLK
;
A
#
# COMPACT_ATOMS: atom_id res chain seq x y z
N MET A 1 -2.13 -34.38 -12.71
CA MET A 1 -0.87 -33.65 -12.95
C MET A 1 -0.49 -32.62 -11.87
N TRP A 2 -1.30 -32.40 -10.81
CA TRP A 2 -1.01 -31.39 -9.76
C TRP A 2 -0.50 -31.97 -8.42
N LYS A 3 -0.57 -33.30 -8.22
CA LYS A 3 -0.16 -33.96 -6.95
C LYS A 3 1.35 -34.11 -6.77
N SER A 4 2.19 -33.71 -7.73
CA SER A 4 3.64 -34.02 -7.76
C SER A 4 4.55 -32.94 -7.13
N LEU A 5 4.06 -31.75 -6.79
CA LEU A 5 4.90 -30.69 -6.20
C LEU A 5 4.99 -30.74 -4.67
N LYS A 6 4.76 -31.92 -4.07
CA LYS A 6 4.82 -32.15 -2.60
C LYS A 6 6.24 -32.01 -2.00
N GLY A 7 7.28 -31.72 -2.81
CA GLY A 7 8.66 -31.52 -2.36
C GLY A 7 9.13 -30.06 -2.28
N THR A 8 8.29 -29.06 -2.55
CA THR A 8 8.75 -27.68 -2.83
C THR A 8 8.61 -26.66 -1.69
N GLY A 9 8.75 -27.09 -0.44
CA GLY A 9 8.68 -26.16 0.72
C GLY A 9 9.61 -24.95 0.57
N LYS A 10 10.82 -25.14 0.03
CA LYS A 10 11.80 -24.07 -0.25
C LYS A 10 11.52 -23.25 -1.52
N LEU A 11 10.96 -23.86 -2.57
CA LEU A 11 10.66 -23.15 -3.82
C LEU A 11 9.48 -22.19 -3.64
N SER A 12 8.54 -22.55 -2.76
CA SER A 12 7.34 -21.76 -2.53
C SER A 12 7.59 -20.34 -2.01
N ALA A 13 8.67 -20.16 -1.24
CA ALA A 13 9.07 -18.86 -0.71
C ALA A 13 9.59 -17.89 -1.80
N TYR A 14 10.05 -18.41 -2.93
CA TYR A 14 10.61 -17.62 -4.03
C TYR A 14 9.63 -17.37 -5.17
N PHE A 15 8.41 -17.91 -5.13
CA PHE A 15 7.42 -17.73 -6.20
C PHE A 15 7.23 -16.26 -6.60
N PRO A 16 7.02 -15.29 -5.69
CA PRO A 16 6.82 -13.89 -6.09
C PRO A 16 8.03 -13.32 -6.85
N LEU A 17 9.25 -13.64 -6.42
CA LEU A 17 10.46 -13.18 -7.09
C LEU A 17 10.61 -13.81 -8.48
N ILE A 18 10.33 -15.11 -8.60
CA ILE A 18 10.36 -15.82 -9.88
C ILE A 18 9.31 -15.22 -10.83
N THR A 19 8.09 -14.97 -10.34
CA THR A 19 7.02 -14.31 -11.11
C THR A 19 7.46 -12.92 -11.59
N LEU A 20 8.08 -12.12 -10.72
CA LEU A 20 8.61 -10.81 -11.10
C LEU A 20 9.65 -10.93 -12.22
N LEU A 21 10.62 -11.84 -12.09
CA LEU A 21 11.66 -12.05 -13.10
C LEU A 21 11.07 -12.51 -14.44
N ILE A 22 10.09 -13.41 -14.42
CA ILE A 22 9.39 -13.86 -15.63
C ILE A 22 8.64 -12.69 -16.29
N LEU A 23 7.91 -11.90 -15.52
CA LEU A 23 7.18 -10.74 -16.07
C LEU A 23 8.13 -9.72 -16.69
N VAL A 24 9.22 -9.39 -16.00
CA VAL A 24 10.26 -8.49 -16.54
C VAL A 24 10.81 -9.07 -17.84
N LEU A 25 11.17 -10.35 -17.87
CA LEU A 25 11.68 -10.99 -19.09
C LEU A 25 10.68 -10.92 -20.24
N LEU A 26 9.41 -11.27 -20.02
CA LEU A 26 8.38 -11.26 -21.06
C LEU A 26 8.17 -9.86 -21.64
N VAL A 27 8.10 -8.83 -20.80
CA VAL A 27 7.94 -7.44 -21.28
C VAL A 27 9.21 -6.98 -22.00
N SER A 28 10.39 -7.38 -21.54
CA SER A 28 11.67 -7.04 -22.17
C SER A 28 11.83 -7.66 -23.57
N LEU A 29 11.27 -8.85 -23.79
CA LEU A 29 11.23 -9.51 -25.08
C LEU A 29 10.28 -8.80 -26.06
N TYR A 30 9.24 -8.14 -25.55
CA TYR A 30 8.31 -7.35 -26.34
C TYR A 30 8.87 -5.95 -26.68
N ASP A 31 9.43 -5.26 -25.68
CA ASP A 31 10.08 -3.96 -25.86
C ASP A 31 11.40 -3.92 -25.09
N SER A 32 12.51 -3.88 -25.84
CA SER A 32 13.87 -3.82 -25.27
C SER A 32 14.14 -2.52 -24.51
N ASN A 33 13.35 -1.47 -24.73
CA ASN A 33 13.47 -0.24 -23.98
C ASN A 33 12.97 -0.41 -22.54
N PHE A 34 12.12 -1.39 -22.23
CA PHE A 34 11.57 -1.60 -20.89
C PHE A 34 12.66 -1.71 -19.82
N VAL A 35 13.76 -2.40 -20.11
CA VAL A 35 14.90 -2.61 -19.17
C VAL A 35 15.91 -1.48 -19.15
N ARG A 36 15.68 -0.39 -19.90
CA ARG A 36 16.54 0.79 -19.78
C ARG A 36 16.42 1.36 -18.37
N ILE A 37 17.57 1.75 -17.81
CA ILE A 37 17.68 2.28 -16.45
C ILE A 37 16.68 3.43 -16.21
N GLN A 38 16.50 4.33 -17.19
CA GLN A 38 15.53 5.43 -17.07
C GLN A 38 14.09 4.93 -16.91
N ASN A 39 13.70 3.90 -17.67
CA ASN A 39 12.35 3.34 -17.60
C ASN A 39 12.13 2.55 -16.30
N LEU A 40 13.15 1.83 -15.82
CA LEU A 40 13.10 1.16 -14.52
C LEU A 40 13.02 2.15 -13.35
N LEU A 41 13.74 3.27 -13.42
CA LEU A 41 13.65 4.35 -12.44
C LEU A 41 12.27 5.02 -12.47
N GLN A 42 11.74 5.32 -13.65
CA GLN A 42 10.40 5.88 -13.79
C GLN A 42 9.33 4.94 -13.23
N LEU A 43 9.40 3.64 -13.57
CA LEU A 43 8.51 2.61 -13.04
C LEU A 43 8.57 2.54 -11.51
N THR A 44 9.79 2.60 -10.94
CA THR A 44 9.99 2.54 -9.49
C THR A 44 9.47 3.82 -8.80
N GLN A 45 9.69 4.98 -9.40
CA GLN A 45 9.14 6.25 -8.94
C GLN A 45 7.61 6.22 -8.95
N ASP A 46 7.01 5.71 -10.03
CA ASP A 46 5.56 5.64 -10.18
C ASP A 46 4.88 4.75 -9.14
N ILE A 47 5.51 3.62 -8.79
CA ILE A 47 4.97 2.70 -7.79
C ILE A 47 5.28 3.12 -6.35
N SER A 48 6.27 3.99 -6.12
CA SER A 48 6.75 4.35 -4.78
C SER A 48 5.63 4.82 -3.84
N THR A 49 4.75 5.70 -4.32
CA THR A 49 3.61 6.19 -3.53
C THR A 49 2.63 5.07 -3.15
N LEU A 50 2.29 4.21 -4.12
CA LEU A 50 1.40 3.07 -3.89
C LEU A 50 2.03 2.06 -2.93
N PHE A 51 3.33 1.81 -3.07
CA PHE A 51 4.09 0.94 -2.21
C PHE A 51 4.10 1.43 -0.76
N VAL A 52 4.26 2.74 -0.51
CA VAL A 52 4.18 3.29 0.85
C VAL A 52 2.81 3.04 1.49
N MET A 53 1.72 3.19 0.73
CA MET A 53 0.40 2.83 1.23
C MET A 53 0.27 1.31 1.50
N ALA A 54 0.82 0.48 0.60
CA ALA A 54 0.83 -0.97 0.75
C ALA A 54 1.62 -1.43 2.01
N LEU A 55 2.72 -0.76 2.38
CA LEU A 55 3.44 -1.02 3.63
C LEU A 55 2.52 -0.89 4.86
N GLY A 56 1.64 0.11 4.87
CA GLY A 56 0.64 0.29 5.92
C GLY A 56 -0.36 -0.86 5.97
N MET A 57 -0.89 -1.24 4.80
CA MET A 57 -1.82 -2.37 4.67
C MET A 57 -1.19 -3.69 5.13
N THR A 58 0.10 -3.91 4.92
CA THR A 58 0.81 -5.12 5.37
C THR A 58 0.60 -5.38 6.87
N PHE A 59 0.68 -4.33 7.69
CA PHE A 59 0.51 -4.48 9.14
C PHE A 59 -0.93 -4.82 9.55
N VAL A 60 -1.91 -4.32 8.83
CA VAL A 60 -3.33 -4.67 9.04
C VAL A 60 -3.60 -6.11 8.55
N ILE A 61 -3.01 -6.52 7.44
CA ILE A 61 -3.16 -7.89 6.94
C ILE A 61 -2.47 -8.89 7.87
N TYR A 62 -1.37 -8.52 8.52
CA TYR A 62 -0.74 -9.37 9.54
C TYR A 62 -1.67 -9.80 10.66
N ILE A 63 -2.56 -8.93 11.13
CA ILE A 63 -3.51 -9.23 12.21
C ILE A 63 -4.80 -9.89 11.68
N GLY A 64 -4.83 -10.31 10.41
CA GLY A 64 -6.01 -10.87 9.74
C GLY A 64 -7.08 -9.83 9.40
N GLY A 65 -6.72 -8.54 9.34
CA GLY A 65 -7.61 -7.44 9.01
C GLY A 65 -7.51 -7.01 7.54
N ILE A 66 -8.48 -6.21 7.10
CA ILE A 66 -8.43 -5.52 5.80
C ILE A 66 -8.74 -4.04 6.04
N ASP A 67 -7.91 -3.15 5.50
CA ASP A 67 -8.10 -1.70 5.59
C ASP A 67 -8.49 -1.10 4.22
N LEU A 68 -9.80 -0.95 4.03
CA LEU A 68 -10.38 -0.31 2.85
C LEU A 68 -10.44 1.22 2.95
N SER A 69 -10.09 1.80 4.11
CA SER A 69 -10.12 3.26 4.33
C SER A 69 -8.91 3.99 3.75
N SER A 70 -7.79 3.26 3.61
CA SER A 70 -6.47 3.77 3.21
C SER A 70 -6.48 4.65 1.95
N GLN A 71 -7.19 4.27 0.87
CA GLN A 71 -7.30 5.12 -0.32
C GLN A 71 -7.97 6.46 -0.03
N SER A 72 -9.07 6.45 0.72
CA SER A 72 -9.84 7.65 1.02
C SER A 72 -9.06 8.56 1.95
N VAL A 73 -8.33 7.98 2.90
CA VAL A 73 -7.40 8.71 3.78
C VAL A 73 -6.29 9.35 2.95
N ALA A 74 -5.66 8.62 2.02
CA ALA A 74 -4.63 9.17 1.13
C ALA A 74 -5.17 10.30 0.21
N SER A 75 -6.37 10.13 -0.37
CA SER A 75 -7.02 11.18 -1.17
C SER A 75 -7.31 12.42 -0.32
N MET A 76 -7.91 12.23 0.87
CA MET A 76 -8.21 13.32 1.80
C MET A 76 -6.94 14.06 2.25
N THR A 77 -5.84 13.35 2.48
CA THR A 77 -4.60 14.00 2.90
C THR A 77 -3.99 14.86 1.81
N THR A 78 -4.21 14.54 0.53
CA THR A 78 -3.79 15.44 -0.57
C THR A 78 -4.46 16.81 -0.47
N VAL A 79 -5.75 16.83 -0.11
CA VAL A 79 -6.52 18.07 0.12
C VAL A 79 -5.98 18.82 1.33
N ILE A 80 -5.78 18.13 2.46
CA ILE A 80 -5.25 18.74 3.70
C ILE A 80 -3.90 19.40 3.45
N VAL A 81 -2.96 18.69 2.80
CA VAL A 81 -1.64 19.23 2.50
C VAL A 81 -1.77 20.46 1.60
N THR A 82 -2.59 20.40 0.55
CA THR A 82 -2.77 21.51 -0.40
C THR A 82 -3.33 22.76 0.27
N LEU A 83 -4.29 22.61 1.18
CA LEU A 83 -4.90 23.75 1.88
C LEU A 83 -3.99 24.33 2.97
N LEU A 84 -3.22 23.49 3.66
CA LEU A 84 -2.38 23.93 4.76
C LEU A 84 -0.98 24.37 4.31
N LEU A 85 -0.53 24.00 3.12
CA LEU A 85 0.80 24.35 2.62
C LEU A 85 1.10 25.86 2.67
N PRO A 86 0.21 26.78 2.26
CA PRO A 86 0.49 28.21 2.31
C PRO A 86 0.68 28.78 3.72
N THR A 87 0.16 28.10 4.75
CA THR A 87 0.18 28.59 6.15
C THR A 87 1.19 27.86 7.02
N LEU A 88 1.38 26.55 6.83
CA LEU A 88 2.21 25.71 7.68
C LEU A 88 3.49 25.21 6.99
N GLY A 89 3.64 25.40 5.66
CA GLY A 89 4.77 24.86 4.90
C GLY A 89 4.93 23.36 5.12
N VAL A 90 6.12 22.92 5.53
CA VAL A 90 6.44 21.51 5.88
C VAL A 90 5.49 20.95 6.96
N GLY A 91 4.98 21.79 7.86
CA GLY A 91 4.02 21.39 8.90
C GLY A 91 2.72 20.80 8.35
N ALA A 92 2.36 21.11 7.10
CA ALA A 92 1.20 20.53 6.43
C ALA A 92 1.31 19.01 6.29
N ALA A 93 2.51 18.47 6.04
CA ALA A 93 2.73 17.03 5.97
C ALA A 93 2.53 16.36 7.34
N LEU A 94 3.03 16.97 8.41
CA LEU A 94 2.84 16.45 9.77
C LEU A 94 1.35 16.44 10.15
N ALA A 95 0.63 17.54 9.88
CA ALA A 95 -0.81 17.63 10.13
C ALA A 95 -1.58 16.53 9.36
N ALA A 96 -1.26 16.34 8.08
CA ALA A 96 -1.86 15.30 7.26
C ALA A 96 -1.60 13.87 7.81
N VAL A 97 -0.37 13.57 8.20
CA VAL A 97 0.00 12.26 8.79
C VAL A 97 -0.72 12.03 10.12
N VAL A 98 -0.83 13.05 10.97
CA VAL A 98 -1.58 12.97 12.23
C VAL A 98 -3.05 12.68 11.96
N VAL A 99 -3.68 13.40 11.03
CA VAL A 99 -5.08 13.16 10.66
C VAL A 99 -5.26 11.74 10.10
N GLY A 100 -4.38 11.27 9.23
CA GLY A 100 -4.43 9.89 8.73
C GLY A 100 -4.29 8.84 9.83
N ALA A 101 -3.35 9.04 10.75
CA ALA A 101 -3.17 8.17 11.92
C ALA A 101 -4.42 8.15 12.80
N LEU A 102 -5.11 9.28 12.97
CA LEU A 102 -6.38 9.37 13.70
C LEU A 102 -7.50 8.58 13.01
N PHE A 103 -7.66 8.72 11.69
CA PHE A 103 -8.64 7.91 10.94
C PHE A 103 -8.32 6.41 11.04
N GLY A 104 -7.05 6.03 10.94
CA GLY A 104 -6.60 4.65 11.18
C GLY A 104 -6.90 4.18 12.61
N LEU A 105 -6.63 5.02 13.62
CA LEU A 105 -6.93 4.72 15.02
C LEU A 105 -8.44 4.51 15.22
N ILE A 106 -9.28 5.36 14.65
CA ILE A 106 -10.74 5.24 14.68
C ILE A 106 -11.18 3.94 13.99
N SER A 107 -10.57 3.58 12.85
CA SER A 107 -10.81 2.29 12.17
C SER A 107 -10.54 1.09 13.06
N GLY A 108 -9.37 1.05 13.69
CA GLY A 108 -9.04 -0.01 14.62
C GLY A 108 -9.92 0.00 15.86
N TRP A 109 -10.26 1.18 16.39
CA TRP A 109 -11.09 1.32 17.58
C TRP A 109 -12.51 0.84 17.32
N VAL A 110 -13.15 1.25 16.22
CA VAL A 110 -14.49 0.80 15.83
C VAL A 110 -14.51 -0.71 15.62
N HIS A 111 -13.54 -1.24 14.87
CA HIS A 111 -13.39 -2.67 14.63
C HIS A 111 -13.34 -3.47 15.94
N VAL A 112 -12.47 -3.06 16.88
CA VAL A 112 -12.25 -3.77 18.14
C VAL A 112 -13.39 -3.55 19.15
N ARG A 113 -13.89 -2.33 19.29
CA ARG A 113 -14.89 -1.97 20.32
C ARG A 113 -16.28 -2.51 20.01
N PHE A 114 -16.68 -2.49 18.74
CA PHE A 114 -17.99 -2.95 18.29
C PHE A 114 -17.96 -4.38 17.75
N ARG A 115 -16.79 -5.01 17.65
CA ARG A 115 -16.61 -6.38 17.13
C ARG A 115 -17.18 -6.57 15.72
N ILE A 116 -17.08 -5.53 14.90
CA ILE A 116 -17.49 -5.54 13.49
C ILE A 116 -16.31 -6.01 12.64
N ALA A 117 -16.55 -6.73 11.55
CA ALA A 117 -15.48 -7.10 10.61
C ALA A 117 -14.70 -5.87 10.13
N SER A 118 -13.37 -6.00 10.03
CA SER A 118 -12.45 -4.89 9.74
C SER A 118 -12.74 -4.22 8.39
N PHE A 119 -13.07 -4.99 7.36
CA PHE A 119 -13.40 -4.44 6.04
C PHE A 119 -14.65 -3.55 6.08
N ILE A 120 -15.66 -3.88 6.89
CA ILE A 120 -16.89 -3.07 7.04
C ILE A 120 -16.56 -1.78 7.79
N ALA A 121 -15.85 -1.88 8.92
CA ALA A 121 -15.47 -0.73 9.71
C ALA A 121 -14.63 0.26 8.90
N THR A 122 -13.64 -0.24 8.15
CA THR A 122 -12.75 0.59 7.33
C THR A 122 -13.45 1.11 6.07
N LEU A 123 -14.37 0.38 5.46
CA LEU A 123 -15.20 0.92 4.36
C LEU A 123 -16.03 2.11 4.83
N ALA A 124 -16.68 2.00 5.99
CA ALA A 124 -17.50 3.07 6.56
C ALA A 124 -16.65 4.31 6.89
N ILE A 125 -15.50 4.10 7.55
CA ILE A 125 -14.59 5.21 7.91
C ILE A 125 -13.91 5.80 6.67
N GLY A 126 -13.63 4.98 5.65
CA GLY A 126 -13.20 5.43 4.33
C GLY A 126 -14.25 6.34 3.67
N GLY A 127 -15.54 6.02 3.79
CA GLY A 127 -16.63 6.88 3.36
C GLY A 127 -16.69 8.23 4.09
N ILE A 128 -16.40 8.23 5.40
CA ILE A 128 -16.26 9.46 6.20
C ILE A 128 -15.05 10.27 5.75
N ALA A 129 -13.88 9.65 5.57
CA ALA A 129 -12.66 10.32 5.10
C ALA A 129 -12.86 10.93 3.71
N TYR A 130 -13.45 10.17 2.79
CA TYR A 130 -13.80 10.62 1.45
C TYR A 130 -14.73 11.84 1.49
N SER A 131 -15.85 11.74 2.23
CA SER A 131 -16.82 12.84 2.36
C SER A 131 -16.21 14.06 3.05
N THR A 132 -15.35 13.86 4.05
CA THR A 132 -14.62 14.95 4.72
C THR A 132 -13.72 15.67 3.74
N GLY A 133 -12.96 14.92 2.92
CA GLY A 133 -12.15 15.50 1.83
C GLY A 133 -13.01 16.31 0.85
N GLN A 134 -14.19 15.81 0.48
CA GLN A 134 -15.12 16.51 -0.41
C GLN A 134 -15.65 17.82 0.19
N VAL A 135 -16.06 17.81 1.46
CA VAL A 135 -16.55 19.00 2.17
C VAL A 135 -15.44 20.04 2.33
N VAL A 136 -14.26 19.61 2.77
CA VAL A 136 -13.12 20.50 3.03
C VAL A 136 -12.55 21.09 1.72
N SER A 137 -12.55 20.34 0.63
CA SER A 137 -12.12 20.85 -0.69
C SER A 137 -13.18 21.68 -1.42
N GLY A 138 -14.43 21.72 -0.93
CA GLY A 138 -15.55 22.29 -1.68
C GLY A 138 -15.81 21.59 -3.01
N GLN A 139 -15.54 20.28 -3.09
CA GLN A 139 -15.64 19.43 -4.29
C GLN A 139 -14.77 19.88 -5.46
N ARG A 140 -13.62 20.52 -5.18
CA ARG A 140 -12.70 21.03 -6.21
C ARG A 140 -11.30 20.49 -6.01
N SER A 141 -10.57 20.35 -7.12
CA SER A 141 -9.13 20.14 -7.08
C SER A 141 -8.44 21.46 -6.71
N GLY A 142 -7.58 21.43 -5.71
CA GLY A 142 -6.69 22.54 -5.35
C GLY A 142 -5.31 22.39 -6.00
N TYR A 143 -4.65 23.51 -6.24
CA TYR A 143 -3.28 23.56 -6.73
C TYR A 143 -2.35 24.15 -5.67
N MET A 144 -1.12 23.66 -5.62
CA MET A 144 -0.06 24.20 -4.79
C MET A 144 0.76 25.19 -5.59
N ASP A 145 1.11 26.33 -4.99
CA ASP A 145 2.12 27.21 -5.56
C ASP A 145 3.46 26.45 -5.71
N ALA A 146 4.10 26.60 -6.87
CA ALA A 146 5.29 25.83 -7.21
C ALA A 146 6.49 26.18 -6.32
N ALA A 147 6.64 27.45 -5.92
CA ALA A 147 7.72 27.88 -5.05
C ALA A 147 7.52 27.34 -3.63
N ALA A 148 6.32 27.51 -3.06
CA ALA A 148 5.99 26.97 -1.73
C ALA A 148 6.09 25.44 -1.67
N ARG A 149 5.63 24.75 -2.72
CA ARG A 149 5.75 23.29 -2.85
C ARG A 149 7.21 22.85 -2.91
N ASN A 150 8.04 23.51 -3.71
CA ASN A 150 9.46 23.14 -3.82
C ASN A 150 10.23 23.41 -2.53
N ASP A 151 9.94 24.51 -1.85
CA ASP A 151 10.54 24.82 -0.55
C ASP A 151 10.17 23.78 0.51
N SER A 152 8.90 23.37 0.56
CA SER A 152 8.43 22.41 1.58
C SER A 152 8.67 20.93 1.23
N PHE A 153 8.55 20.56 -0.04
CA PHE A 153 8.53 19.17 -0.52
C PHE A 153 9.50 18.89 -1.67
N GLY A 154 10.43 19.80 -1.99
CA GLY A 154 11.46 19.58 -3.00
C GLY A 154 12.35 18.36 -2.71
N TRP A 155 12.48 17.97 -1.45
CA TRP A 155 13.15 16.74 -1.02
C TRP A 155 12.37 15.46 -1.31
N ILE A 156 11.07 15.54 -1.67
CA ILE A 156 10.25 14.41 -2.09
C ILE A 156 10.28 14.26 -3.62
N VAL A 157 10.12 15.38 -4.34
CA VAL A 157 9.96 15.40 -5.81
C VAL A 157 11.26 15.68 -6.57
N GLY A 158 12.36 15.87 -5.84
CA GLY A 158 13.67 16.15 -6.41
C GLY A 158 14.28 14.96 -7.13
N ASN A 159 15.41 15.20 -7.78
CA ASN A 159 16.23 14.17 -8.39
C ASN A 159 17.70 14.46 -8.05
N THR A 160 18.43 13.44 -7.61
CA THR A 160 19.88 13.53 -7.38
C THR A 160 20.58 12.40 -8.10
N ALA A 161 21.59 12.73 -8.91
CA ALA A 161 22.38 11.77 -9.69
C ALA A 161 21.52 10.83 -10.57
N GLY A 162 20.37 11.31 -11.06
CA GLY A 162 19.44 10.53 -11.88
C GLY A 162 18.42 9.71 -11.08
N ILE A 163 18.51 9.65 -9.75
CA ILE A 163 17.58 8.91 -8.89
C ILE A 163 16.49 9.86 -8.37
N PRO A 164 15.21 9.60 -8.70
CA PRO A 164 14.09 10.32 -8.11
C PRO A 164 14.00 10.14 -6.59
N HIS A 165 13.77 11.23 -5.87
CA HIS A 165 13.73 11.22 -4.41
C HIS A 165 12.56 10.42 -3.85
N GLU A 166 11.46 10.23 -4.58
CA GLU A 166 10.33 9.42 -4.13
C GLU A 166 10.76 7.97 -3.86
N ILE A 167 11.73 7.45 -4.62
CA ILE A 167 12.31 6.12 -4.41
C ILE A 167 13.08 6.10 -3.09
N LEU A 168 13.85 7.14 -2.79
CA LEU A 168 14.62 7.25 -1.55
C LEU A 168 13.72 7.37 -0.32
N VAL A 169 12.65 8.16 -0.43
CA VAL A 169 11.64 8.30 0.62
C VAL A 169 10.92 6.97 0.87
N ALA A 170 10.50 6.28 -0.20
CA ALA A 170 9.89 4.96 -0.10
C ALA A 170 10.86 3.91 0.50
N ALA A 171 12.15 3.95 0.13
CA ALA A 171 13.18 3.09 0.70
C ALA A 171 13.41 3.37 2.19
N ALA A 172 13.44 4.65 2.59
CA ALA A 172 13.55 5.03 4.00
C ALA A 172 12.36 4.52 4.81
N LEU A 173 11.13 4.67 4.29
CA LEU A 173 9.93 4.13 4.94
C LEU A 173 9.91 2.61 4.98
N LEU A 174 10.40 1.92 3.94
CA LEU A 174 10.60 0.48 3.98
C LEU A 174 11.56 0.09 5.11
N ILE A 175 12.68 0.79 5.28
CA ILE A 175 13.64 0.51 6.36
C ILE A 175 12.98 0.72 7.73
N ILE A 176 12.23 1.80 7.91
CA ILE A 176 11.48 2.06 9.16
C ILE A 176 10.49 0.92 9.41
N CYS A 177 9.69 0.55 8.41
CA CYS A 177 8.72 -0.54 8.51
C CYS A 177 9.39 -1.90 8.77
N LEU A 178 10.58 -2.14 8.20
CA LEU A 178 11.39 -3.34 8.45
C LEU A 178 11.89 -3.40 9.90
N VAL A 179 12.33 -2.27 10.45
CA VAL A 179 12.73 -2.17 11.86
C VAL A 179 11.53 -2.41 12.75
N ILE A 180 10.37 -1.80 12.45
CA ILE A 180 9.12 -2.05 13.17
C ILE A 180 8.78 -3.56 13.11
N GLU A 181 8.77 -4.17 11.93
CA GLU A 181 8.44 -5.58 11.74
C GLU A 181 9.39 -6.51 12.51
N LYS A 182 10.71 -6.36 12.30
CA LYS A 182 11.71 -7.36 12.73
C LYS A 182 12.31 -7.09 14.10
N ARG A 183 12.44 -5.82 14.49
CA ARG A 183 13.20 -5.44 15.69
C ARG A 183 12.30 -5.02 16.87
N THR A 184 11.08 -4.54 16.62
CA THR A 184 10.20 -4.07 17.71
C THR A 184 9.28 -5.15 18.28
N ILE A 185 8.81 -4.94 19.52
CA ILE A 185 7.79 -5.80 20.16
C ILE A 185 6.47 -5.72 19.37
N LEU A 186 6.14 -4.55 18.83
CA LEU A 186 4.91 -4.31 18.08
C LEU A 186 4.83 -5.20 16.83
N GLY A 187 5.91 -5.26 16.03
CA GLY A 187 5.98 -6.10 14.84
C GLY A 187 5.83 -7.60 15.14
N ARG A 188 6.51 -8.10 16.18
CA ARG A 188 6.35 -9.49 16.64
C ARG A 188 4.94 -9.77 17.13
N SER A 189 4.33 -8.79 17.80
CA SER A 189 2.95 -8.89 18.30
C SER A 189 1.93 -8.96 17.17
N PHE A 190 2.11 -8.20 16.08
CA PHE A 190 1.25 -8.31 14.90
C PHE A 190 1.23 -9.72 14.32
N LYS A 191 2.42 -10.31 14.12
CA LYS A 191 2.53 -11.69 13.61
C LYS A 191 1.94 -12.71 14.57
N ALA A 192 2.14 -12.55 15.88
CA ALA A 192 1.56 -13.44 16.88
C ALA A 192 0.02 -13.40 16.88
N VAL A 193 -0.57 -12.21 16.78
CA VAL A 193 -2.03 -12.04 16.68
C VAL A 193 -2.56 -12.71 15.40
N GLY A 194 -1.87 -12.54 14.28
CA GLY A 194 -2.23 -13.17 13.01
C GLY A 194 -2.12 -14.69 12.99
N ALA A 195 -1.07 -15.23 13.62
CA ALA A 195 -0.85 -16.68 13.69
C ALA A 195 -1.91 -17.37 14.56
N GLY A 196 -2.44 -16.68 15.56
CA GLY A 196 -3.53 -17.16 16.37
C GLY A 196 -3.94 -16.19 17.46
N GLU A 197 -5.10 -15.55 17.29
CA GLU A 197 -5.61 -14.56 18.23
C GLU A 197 -5.83 -15.13 19.65
N LEU A 198 -6.44 -16.32 19.77
CA LEU A 198 -6.67 -16.96 21.06
C LEU A 198 -5.36 -17.30 21.79
N ALA A 199 -4.35 -17.77 21.05
CA ALA A 199 -3.02 -18.06 21.59
C ALA A 199 -2.30 -16.78 22.03
N ALA A 200 -2.45 -15.69 21.28
CA ALA A 200 -1.93 -14.37 21.64
C ALA A 200 -2.55 -13.85 22.95
N VAL A 201 -3.87 -14.00 23.12
CA VAL A 201 -4.56 -13.65 24.37
C VAL A 201 -4.06 -14.50 25.54
N ALA A 202 -3.96 -15.82 25.36
CA ALA A 202 -3.45 -16.73 26.38
C ALA A 202 -1.98 -16.43 26.77
N SER A 203 -1.20 -15.86 25.84
CA SER A 203 0.17 -15.42 26.06
C SER A 203 0.27 -14.02 26.70
N GLY A 204 -0.84 -13.43 27.13
CA GLY A 204 -0.88 -12.13 27.82
C GLY A 204 -0.81 -10.90 26.90
N LEU A 205 -0.90 -11.06 25.57
CA LEU A 205 -0.88 -9.93 24.65
C LEU A 205 -2.21 -9.15 24.72
N ARG A 206 -2.10 -7.82 24.75
CA ARG A 206 -3.26 -6.92 24.66
C ARG A 206 -3.72 -6.79 23.21
N VAL A 207 -4.30 -7.85 22.66
CA VAL A 207 -4.69 -7.98 21.24
C VAL A 207 -5.46 -6.76 20.74
N ASN A 208 -6.42 -6.26 21.51
CA ASN A 208 -7.20 -5.08 21.18
C ASN A 208 -6.33 -3.84 20.88
N ARG A 209 -5.30 -3.58 21.70
CA ARG A 209 -4.40 -2.44 21.49
C ARG A 209 -3.49 -2.66 20.28
N ILE A 210 -3.06 -3.90 20.07
CA ILE A 210 -2.24 -4.28 18.92
C ILE A 210 -3.04 -4.07 17.63
N LYS A 211 -4.30 -4.50 17.57
CA LYS A 211 -5.17 -4.27 16.42
C LYS A 211 -5.34 -2.78 16.12
N ILE A 212 -5.62 -1.96 17.14
CA ILE A 212 -5.75 -0.51 16.98
C ILE A 212 -4.45 0.12 16.45
N ALA A 213 -3.29 -0.28 16.98
CA ALA A 213 -2.00 0.22 16.53
C ALA A 213 -1.70 -0.13 15.06
N ALA A 214 -2.11 -1.31 14.59
CA ALA A 214 -1.95 -1.70 13.19
C ALA A 214 -2.72 -0.77 12.25
N PHE A 215 -4.00 -0.48 12.55
CA PHE A 215 -4.78 0.45 11.73
C PHE A 215 -4.27 1.89 11.83
N ALA A 216 -3.82 2.35 13.00
CA ALA A 216 -3.22 3.68 13.14
C ALA A 216 -1.95 3.82 12.28
N LEU A 217 -1.10 2.80 12.25
CA LEU A 217 0.10 2.76 11.40
C LEU A 217 -0.26 2.73 9.90
N SER A 218 -1.30 1.95 9.53
CA SER A 218 -1.83 1.95 8.16
C SER A 218 -2.34 3.33 7.73
N GLY A 219 -3.14 3.99 8.56
CA GLY A 219 -3.64 5.35 8.29
C GLY A 219 -2.52 6.38 8.20
N ALA A 220 -1.48 6.28 9.03
CA ALA A 220 -0.32 7.18 8.97
C ALA A 220 0.46 7.02 7.65
N LEU A 221 0.71 5.78 7.22
CA LEU A 221 1.42 5.49 5.96
C LEU A 221 0.58 5.82 4.74
N ALA A 222 -0.74 5.58 4.78
CA ALA A 222 -1.67 6.02 3.73
C ALA A 222 -1.68 7.55 3.61
N ALA A 223 -1.71 8.28 4.73
CA ALA A 223 -1.60 9.72 4.71
C ALA A 223 -0.28 10.23 4.14
N PHE A 224 0.84 9.60 4.52
CA PHE A 224 2.15 9.95 3.97
C PHE A 224 2.23 9.68 2.46
N ALA A 225 1.64 8.57 1.98
CA ALA A 225 1.48 8.32 0.55
C ALA A 225 0.68 9.45 -0.12
N GLY A 226 -0.38 9.96 0.52
CA GLY A 226 -1.09 11.14 0.04
C GLY A 226 -0.25 12.43 0.03
N VAL A 227 0.65 12.64 1.00
CA VAL A 227 1.62 13.76 0.97
C VAL A 227 2.52 13.64 -0.26
N MET A 228 3.08 12.45 -0.51
CA MET A 228 3.92 12.19 -1.69
C MET A 228 3.15 12.42 -2.98
N LEU A 229 1.89 11.95 -3.05
CA LEU A 229 1.04 12.12 -4.21
C LEU A 229 0.72 13.60 -4.49
N ALA A 230 0.42 14.36 -3.44
CA ALA A 230 0.09 15.77 -3.53
C ALA A 230 1.31 16.62 -3.94
N ALA A 231 2.48 16.32 -3.39
CA ALA A 231 3.73 16.94 -3.78
C ALA A 231 4.04 16.65 -5.26
N ARG A 232 3.92 15.39 -5.69
CA ARG A 232 4.17 14.96 -7.07
C ARG A 232 3.23 15.64 -8.08
N LEU A 233 1.94 15.70 -7.75
CA LEU A 233 0.91 16.25 -8.64
C LEU A 233 0.65 17.75 -8.44
N SER A 234 1.39 18.39 -7.55
CA SER A 234 1.32 19.84 -7.28
C SER A 234 -0.07 20.32 -6.87
N GLY A 235 -0.80 19.49 -6.13
CA GLY A 235 -2.20 19.73 -5.84
C GLY A 235 -2.87 18.60 -5.11
N GLY A 236 -4.15 18.80 -4.81
CA GLY A 236 -4.93 17.92 -3.95
C GLY A 236 -6.38 17.83 -4.42
N SER A 237 -6.95 16.64 -4.39
CA SER A 237 -8.34 16.37 -4.72
C SER A 237 -8.82 15.14 -3.94
N PRO A 238 -10.10 15.13 -3.51
CA PRO A 238 -10.64 14.09 -2.65
C PRO A 238 -10.78 12.71 -3.32
N THR A 239 -10.43 12.58 -4.61
CA THR A 239 -10.48 11.33 -5.38
C THR A 239 -9.11 10.87 -5.91
N MET A 240 -8.01 11.54 -5.53
CA MET A 240 -6.70 11.35 -6.18
C MET A 240 -6.10 9.94 -6.03
N ALA A 241 -6.40 9.23 -4.94
CA ALA A 241 -5.86 7.90 -4.65
C ALA A 241 -6.88 6.77 -4.85
N ASP A 242 -8.05 7.03 -5.45
CA ASP A 242 -9.15 6.06 -5.58
C ASP A 242 -8.77 4.80 -6.40
N GLN A 243 -7.75 4.92 -7.25
CA GLN A 243 -7.26 3.79 -8.03
C GLN A 243 -6.17 2.98 -7.31
N PHE A 244 -5.73 3.39 -6.11
CA PHE A 244 -4.59 2.77 -5.43
C PHE A 244 -5.00 1.59 -4.53
N LEU A 245 -6.25 1.53 -4.05
CA LEU A 245 -6.68 0.50 -3.09
C LEU A 245 -6.47 -0.92 -3.62
N LEU A 246 -7.03 -1.23 -4.79
CA LEU A 246 -6.93 -2.57 -5.35
C LEU A 246 -5.47 -2.94 -5.63
N PRO A 247 -4.66 -2.15 -6.36
CA PRO A 247 -3.29 -2.57 -6.64
C PRO A 247 -2.40 -2.62 -5.39
N ALA A 248 -2.66 -1.81 -4.35
CA ALA A 248 -1.92 -1.90 -3.09
C ALA A 248 -2.25 -3.16 -2.29
N LEU A 249 -3.53 -3.54 -2.19
CA LEU A 249 -3.93 -4.83 -1.61
C LEU A 249 -3.28 -5.99 -2.37
N VAL A 250 -3.32 -5.93 -3.70
CA VAL A 250 -2.70 -6.92 -4.59
C VAL A 250 -1.20 -7.03 -4.36
N ALA A 251 -0.50 -5.90 -4.23
CA ALA A 251 0.93 -5.89 -3.95
C ALA A 251 1.26 -6.65 -2.66
N VAL A 252 0.45 -6.48 -1.60
CA VAL A 252 0.65 -7.21 -0.34
C VAL A 252 0.37 -8.71 -0.51
N LEU A 253 -0.72 -9.06 -1.20
CA LEU A 253 -1.19 -10.44 -1.38
C LEU A 253 -0.26 -11.25 -2.30
N ILE A 254 0.03 -10.75 -3.50
CA ILE A 254 0.95 -11.39 -4.46
C ILE A 254 2.37 -11.45 -3.88
N GLY A 255 2.76 -10.46 -3.08
CA GLY A 255 4.01 -10.47 -2.33
C GLY A 255 4.16 -11.67 -1.39
N GLY A 256 3.06 -12.32 -1.00
CA GLY A 256 3.05 -13.53 -0.19
C GLY A 256 2.58 -13.31 1.25
N THR A 257 1.84 -12.24 1.53
CA THR A 257 1.18 -12.04 2.82
C THR A 257 -0.30 -12.44 2.68
N PRO A 258 -0.73 -13.62 3.17
CA PRO A 258 -2.10 -14.08 2.99
C PRO A 258 -3.10 -13.25 3.83
N LEU A 259 -4.35 -13.15 3.37
CA LEU A 259 -5.44 -12.46 4.10
C LEU A 259 -5.70 -13.04 5.50
N THR A 260 -5.33 -14.30 5.74
CA THR A 260 -5.41 -14.95 7.04
C THR A 260 -4.44 -14.36 8.07
N GLY A 261 -3.41 -13.62 7.64
CA GLY A 261 -2.42 -13.02 8.51
C GLY A 261 -1.34 -13.98 9.01
N GLY A 262 -0.51 -13.47 9.94
CA GLY A 262 0.52 -14.24 10.66
C GLY A 262 1.83 -14.52 9.91
N VAL A 263 1.83 -14.49 8.57
CA VAL A 263 2.98 -14.79 7.71
C VAL A 263 3.16 -13.68 6.66
N GLY A 264 4.36 -13.52 6.11
CA GLY A 264 4.69 -12.51 5.11
C GLY A 264 5.62 -11.42 5.63
N GLY A 265 5.63 -10.26 4.99
CA GLY A 265 6.72 -9.29 5.11
C GLY A 265 6.44 -7.95 4.45
N VAL A 266 7.05 -6.89 4.96
CA VAL A 266 7.17 -5.64 4.19
C VAL A 266 8.11 -5.82 2.99
N LEU A 267 9.11 -6.71 3.07
CA LEU A 267 9.95 -7.12 1.92
C LEU A 267 9.16 -7.88 0.85
N ASN A 268 8.26 -8.76 1.29
CA ASN A 268 7.34 -9.46 0.41
C ASN A 268 6.45 -8.45 -0.35
N THR A 269 5.95 -7.44 0.37
CA THR A 269 5.16 -6.35 -0.20
C THR A 269 5.95 -5.53 -1.21
N LEU A 270 7.26 -5.33 -1.03
CA LEU A 270 8.12 -4.67 -2.03
C LEU A 270 8.14 -5.48 -3.35
N VAL A 271 8.36 -6.79 -3.28
CA VAL A 271 8.36 -7.66 -4.47
C VAL A 271 6.99 -7.62 -5.16
N GLY A 272 5.91 -7.71 -4.39
CA GLY A 272 4.56 -7.62 -4.93
C GLY A 272 4.23 -6.25 -5.54
N ALA A 273 4.71 -5.15 -4.95
CA ALA A 273 4.59 -3.82 -5.51
C ALA A 273 5.32 -3.70 -6.85
N MET A 274 6.53 -4.28 -6.97
CA MET A 274 7.24 -4.34 -8.23
C MET A 274 6.50 -5.18 -9.28
N ILE A 275 5.86 -6.29 -8.90
CA ILE A 275 5.00 -7.06 -9.83
C ILE A 275 3.85 -6.18 -10.34
N VAL A 276 3.17 -5.47 -9.43
CA VAL A 276 2.10 -4.53 -9.79
C VAL A 276 2.63 -3.42 -10.70
N ALA A 277 3.83 -2.91 -10.44
CA ALA A 277 4.46 -1.89 -11.28
C ALA A 277 4.70 -2.39 -12.70
N VAL A 278 5.29 -3.58 -12.85
CA VAL A 278 5.54 -4.21 -14.16
C VAL A 278 4.23 -4.42 -14.91
N VAL A 279 3.18 -4.95 -14.24
CA VAL A 279 1.87 -5.18 -14.86
C VAL A 279 1.21 -3.87 -15.30
N ARG A 280 1.28 -2.80 -14.49
CA ARG A 280 0.70 -1.50 -14.84
C ARG A 280 1.43 -0.85 -16.00
N THR A 281 2.76 -0.88 -15.96
CA THR A 281 3.59 -0.33 -17.03
C THR A 281 3.44 -1.14 -18.32
N SER A 282 3.36 -2.48 -18.25
CA SER A 282 3.19 -3.32 -19.45
C SER A 282 1.90 -3.02 -20.20
N MET A 283 0.80 -2.68 -19.52
CA MET A 283 -0.44 -2.25 -20.19
C MET A 283 -0.22 -1.00 -21.05
N THR A 284 0.68 -0.10 -20.62
CA THR A 284 1.02 1.11 -21.40
C THR A 284 1.83 0.74 -22.64
N TYR A 285 2.81 -0.16 -22.53
CA TYR A 285 3.59 -0.68 -23.66
C TYR A 285 2.74 -1.48 -24.66
N LEU A 286 1.73 -2.20 -24.17
CA LEU A 286 0.77 -2.94 -24.98
C LEU A 286 -0.34 -2.04 -25.56
N HIS A 287 -0.23 -0.72 -25.40
CA HIS A 287 -1.20 0.26 -25.91
C HIS A 287 -2.64 0.02 -25.44
N VAL A 288 -2.82 -0.52 -24.23
CA VAL A 288 -4.14 -0.71 -23.62
C VAL A 288 -4.72 0.67 -23.28
N PRO A 289 -5.92 1.03 -23.80
CA PRO A 289 -6.57 2.31 -23.50
C PRO A 289 -6.76 2.51 -21.99
N ALA A 290 -6.55 3.73 -21.50
CA ALA A 290 -6.62 4.05 -20.08
C ALA A 290 -7.95 3.64 -19.42
N GLN A 291 -9.07 3.77 -20.15
CA GLN A 291 -10.40 3.37 -19.67
C GLN A 291 -10.54 1.85 -19.49
N ALA A 292 -9.76 1.07 -20.26
CA ALA A 292 -9.77 -0.38 -20.20
C ALA A 292 -8.74 -0.95 -19.21
N GLN A 293 -7.71 -0.17 -18.81
CA GLN A 293 -6.62 -0.66 -17.97
C GLN A 293 -7.11 -1.31 -16.66
N GLN A 294 -8.17 -0.78 -16.05
CA GLN A 294 -8.69 -1.35 -14.80
C GLN A 294 -9.40 -2.69 -15.01
N ILE A 295 -10.04 -2.89 -16.17
CA ILE A 295 -10.61 -4.19 -16.58
C ILE A 295 -9.49 -5.21 -16.77
N PHE A 296 -8.45 -4.84 -17.53
CA PHE A 296 -7.30 -5.71 -17.77
C PHE A 296 -6.55 -6.04 -16.47
N PHE A 297 -6.33 -5.05 -15.61
CA PHE A 297 -5.69 -5.26 -14.31
C PHE A 297 -6.50 -6.25 -13.46
N GLY A 298 -7.83 -6.11 -13.41
CA GLY A 298 -8.70 -7.04 -12.69
C GLY A 298 -8.63 -8.48 -13.24
N LEU A 299 -8.64 -8.65 -14.56
CA LEU A 299 -8.51 -9.96 -15.21
C LEU A 299 -7.15 -10.61 -14.92
N VAL A 300 -6.06 -9.87 -15.12
CA VAL A 300 -4.69 -10.32 -14.83
C VAL A 300 -4.57 -10.72 -13.37
N LEU A 301 -5.18 -9.94 -12.47
CA LEU A 301 -5.18 -10.24 -11.04
C LEU A 301 -5.88 -11.57 -10.72
N ILE A 302 -7.08 -11.79 -11.26
CA ILE A 302 -7.83 -13.03 -11.04
C ILE A 302 -6.98 -14.22 -11.48
N VAL A 303 -6.36 -14.14 -12.67
CA VAL A 303 -5.48 -15.19 -13.19
C VAL A 303 -4.26 -15.38 -12.29
N ALA A 304 -3.56 -14.31 -11.94
CA ALA A 304 -2.35 -14.36 -11.11
C ALA A 304 -2.63 -15.01 -9.74
N ILE A 305 -3.69 -14.59 -9.06
CA ILE A 305 -4.09 -15.15 -7.76
C ILE A 305 -4.56 -16.59 -7.91
N ALA A 306 -5.38 -16.90 -8.93
CA ALA A 306 -5.88 -18.26 -9.14
C ALA A 306 -4.76 -19.27 -9.41
N LEU A 307 -3.68 -18.83 -10.05
CA LEU A 307 -2.48 -19.64 -10.29
C LEU A 307 -1.54 -19.71 -9.07
N THR A 308 -1.51 -18.67 -8.24
CA THR A 308 -0.58 -18.57 -7.09
C THR A 308 -1.14 -19.19 -5.81
N ILE A 309 -2.47 -19.22 -5.63
CA ILE A 309 -3.08 -19.83 -4.44
C ILE A 309 -2.92 -21.35 -4.47
N ASP A 310 -2.19 -21.86 -3.47
CA ASP A 310 -2.08 -23.30 -3.21
C ASP A 310 -3.38 -23.82 -2.58
N ARG A 311 -4.30 -24.27 -3.45
CA ARG A 311 -5.61 -24.83 -3.06
C ARG A 311 -5.52 -26.07 -2.17
N SER A 312 -4.34 -26.69 -2.06
CA SER A 312 -4.14 -27.84 -1.16
C SER A 312 -4.20 -27.49 0.33
N LYS A 313 -4.19 -26.18 0.67
CA LYS A 313 -4.20 -25.67 2.05
C LYS A 313 -5.52 -25.00 2.45
N ILE A 314 -6.53 -24.95 1.57
CA ILE A 314 -7.80 -24.26 1.81
C ILE A 314 -8.95 -25.23 1.49
N ASP A 315 -9.43 -25.97 2.49
CA ASP A 315 -10.54 -26.93 2.33
C ASP A 315 -11.93 -26.25 2.23
N VAL A 316 -12.06 -24.98 2.63
CA VAL A 316 -13.33 -24.24 2.61
C VAL A 316 -13.10 -22.82 2.12
N LEU A 317 -13.81 -22.44 1.05
CA LEU A 317 -13.97 -21.06 0.63
C LEU A 317 -14.99 -20.41 1.58
N LYS A 318 -14.59 -19.37 2.32
CA LYS A 318 -15.46 -18.60 3.22
C LYS A 318 -15.82 -17.26 2.59
#